data_AF-A0A0Q5FBG1-F1
#
_entry.id   AF-A0A0Q5FBG1-F1
#
_cell.length_a   1.000
_cell.length_b   1.000
_cell.length_c   1.000
_cell.angle_alpha   90.00
_cell.angle_beta   90.00
_cell.angle_gamma   90.00
#
_symmetry.space_group_name_H-M   'P 1'
#
loop_
_entity.id
_entity.type
_entity.pdbx_description
1 polymer ?
#
loop_
_entity_poly.entity_id
_entity_poly.type
_entity_poly.pdbx_seq_one_letter_code
_entity_poly.pdbx_strand_id
1 'polypeptide(L)'
;MNRTRVFTAAIVVGVLTTVGMTGCAPAAPSQEENVTAACAALQTLEMTIDEASADLQQASTVGEVRDIRDRVVTAYDIANAALDEVASDRADAVQEAGEAFTEALGDVDDETEISDARDGLVEEAKSFQDARTAALADLSCE
;
A
#
# COMPACT_ATOMS: atom_id res chain seq x y z
N MET A 1 19.16 30.13 40.48
CA MET A 1 17.99 30.55 39.69
C MET A 1 18.08 29.88 38.33
N ASN A 2 17.47 28.70 38.18
CA ASN A 2 17.48 27.97 36.91
C ASN A 2 16.03 27.76 36.48
N ARG A 3 15.68 28.41 35.36
CA ARG A 3 14.36 28.35 34.73
C ARG A 3 14.16 26.97 34.11
N THR A 4 13.18 26.24 34.64
CA THR A 4 12.73 24.95 34.14
C THR A 4 12.20 25.11 32.72
N ARG A 5 12.77 24.34 31.78
CA ARG A 5 12.30 24.20 30.40
C ARG A 5 11.12 23.22 30.41
N VAL A 6 10.00 23.61 29.83
CA VAL A 6 8.94 22.70 29.37
C VAL A 6 8.54 23.17 27.99
N PHE A 7 9.14 22.57 26.96
CA PHE A 7 8.61 22.64 25.60
C PHE A 7 7.74 21.40 25.40
N THR A 8 6.45 21.55 25.66
CA THR A 8 5.45 20.58 25.25
C THR A 8 5.26 20.74 23.74
N ALA A 9 5.91 19.89 22.96
CA ALA A 9 5.59 19.72 21.55
C ALA A 9 4.24 18.99 21.47
N ALA A 10 3.16 19.77 21.36
CA ALA A 10 1.86 19.24 21.00
C ALA A 10 1.90 18.86 19.52
N ILE A 11 2.00 17.56 19.23
CA ILE A 11 1.68 17.02 17.90
C ILE A 11 0.17 17.16 17.76
N VAL A 12 -0.26 18.19 17.03
CA VAL A 12 -1.66 18.35 16.61
C VAL A 12 -1.90 17.37 15.47
N VAL A 13 -2.28 16.15 15.82
CA VAL A 13 -3.05 15.30 14.90
C VAL A 13 -4.48 15.84 14.92
N GLY A 14 -4.88 16.48 13.84
CA GLY A 14 -6.24 17.00 13.70
C GLY A 14 -6.45 17.59 12.32
N VAL A 15 -7.61 17.46 11.67
CA VAL A 15 -8.89 16.86 12.03
C VAL A 15 -9.60 16.68 10.70
N LEU A 16 -10.10 15.48 10.40
CA LEU A 16 -11.17 15.29 9.41
C LEU A 16 -12.45 15.02 10.20
N THR A 17 -13.30 16.04 10.31
CA THR A 17 -14.64 15.91 10.86
C THR A 17 -15.69 16.37 9.85
N THR A 18 -16.85 15.75 9.99
CA THR A 18 -18.19 16.05 9.41
C THR A 18 -18.48 15.19 8.16
N VAL A 19 -19.57 14.42 8.00
CA VAL A 19 -20.86 14.22 8.70
C VAL A 19 -21.36 12.80 8.35
N GLY A 20 -21.97 12.07 9.31
CA GLY A 20 -22.82 10.91 8.98
C GLY A 20 -22.87 9.84 10.06
N MET A 21 -23.85 9.93 10.97
CA MET A 21 -24.15 8.85 11.91
C MET A 21 -24.89 7.71 11.21
N THR A 22 -24.16 6.74 10.67
CA THR A 22 -24.55 5.33 10.51
C THR A 22 -23.27 4.52 10.54
N GLY A 23 -23.23 3.40 11.26
CA GLY A 23 -22.02 2.62 11.55
C GLY A 23 -21.25 2.06 10.35
N CYS A 24 -20.59 2.92 9.58
CA CYS A 24 -19.58 2.53 8.62
C CYS A 24 -18.27 2.31 9.36
N ALA A 25 -17.77 1.07 9.34
CA ALA A 25 -16.33 0.87 9.40
C ALA A 25 -15.68 1.79 8.35
N PRO A 26 -14.50 2.39 8.62
CA PRO A 26 -13.79 3.10 7.58
C PRO A 26 -13.65 2.15 6.38
N ALA A 27 -14.07 2.61 5.20
CA ALA A 27 -13.84 1.85 3.98
C ALA A 27 -12.34 1.59 3.87
N ALA A 28 -11.97 0.38 3.43
CA ALA A 28 -10.58 0.08 3.14
C ALA A 28 -10.05 1.11 2.11
N PRO A 29 -8.78 1.54 2.23
CA PRO A 29 -8.17 2.40 1.23
C PRO A 29 -8.21 1.73 -0.15
N SER A 30 -8.31 2.55 -1.20
CA SER A 30 -8.24 2.09 -2.59
C SER A 30 -6.80 1.76 -3.00
N GLN A 31 -6.66 1.00 -4.10
CA GLN A 31 -5.34 0.63 -4.63
C GLN A 31 -4.45 1.85 -4.94
N GLU A 32 -5.03 2.94 -5.45
CA GLU A 32 -4.31 4.19 -5.72
C GLU A 32 -3.83 4.87 -4.42
N GLU A 33 -4.65 4.83 -3.37
CA GLU A 33 -4.28 5.36 -2.05
C GLU A 33 -3.15 4.53 -1.42
N ASN A 34 -3.18 3.20 -1.56
CA ASN A 34 -2.12 2.31 -1.07
C ASN A 34 -0.80 2.53 -1.82
N VAL A 35 -0.82 2.68 -3.15
CA VAL A 35 0.39 3.04 -3.92
C VAL A 35 0.95 4.40 -3.49
N THR A 36 0.08 5.38 -3.28
CA THR A 36 0.49 6.71 -2.81
C THR A 36 1.12 6.64 -1.42
N ALA A 37 0.53 5.86 -0.51
CA ALA A 37 1.05 5.64 0.84
C ALA A 37 2.42 4.94 0.81
N ALA A 38 2.59 3.91 -0.02
CA ALA A 38 3.86 3.22 -0.20
C ALA A 38 4.97 4.15 -0.72
N CYS A 39 4.67 4.99 -1.72
CA CYS A 39 5.60 6.00 -2.23
C CYS A 39 6.01 7.00 -1.14
N ALA A 40 5.06 7.50 -0.34
CA ALA A 40 5.34 8.42 0.75
C ALA A 40 6.19 7.78 1.87
N ALA A 41 5.91 6.51 2.19
CA ALA A 41 6.68 5.76 3.18
C ALA A 41 8.12 5.49 2.71
N LEU A 42 8.32 5.14 1.44
CA LEU A 42 9.64 4.97 0.83
C LEU A 42 10.44 6.28 0.83
N GLN A 43 9.82 7.41 0.49
CA GLN A 43 10.47 8.72 0.57
C GLN A 43 10.87 9.06 2.01
N THR A 44 10.03 8.72 2.98
CA THR A 44 10.34 8.92 4.41
C THR A 44 11.51 8.04 4.85
N LEU A 45 11.56 6.78 4.42
CA LEU A 45 12.67 5.88 4.68
C LEU A 45 13.98 6.41 4.08
N GLU A 46 13.96 6.89 2.83
CA GLU A 46 15.12 7.50 2.17
C GLU A 46 15.66 8.69 2.99
N MET A 47 14.81 9.65 3.34
CA MET A 47 15.20 10.78 4.19
C MET A 47 15.75 10.33 5.55
N THR A 48 15.13 9.31 6.17
CA THR A 48 15.57 8.77 7.46
C THR A 48 16.96 8.13 7.36
N ILE A 49 17.27 7.45 6.26
CA ILE A 49 18.59 6.86 6.00
C ILE A 49 19.63 7.98 5.82
N ASP A 50 19.30 9.03 5.06
CA ASP A 50 20.19 10.18 4.85
C ASP A 50 20.50 10.90 6.18
N GLU A 51 19.48 11.16 7.00
CA GLU A 51 19.64 11.74 8.33
C GLU A 51 20.45 10.82 9.26
N ALA A 52 20.15 9.52 9.26
CA ALA A 52 20.89 8.53 10.04
C ALA A 52 22.38 8.51 9.69
N SER A 53 22.73 8.65 8.41
CA SER A 53 24.12 8.73 7.96
C SER A 53 24.83 9.97 8.52
N ALA A 54 24.16 11.12 8.55
CA ALA A 54 24.70 12.36 9.12
C ALA A 54 24.80 12.29 10.66
N ASP A 55 23.81 11.69 11.32
CA ASP A 55 23.77 11.53 12.77
C ASP A 55 24.82 10.52 13.26
N LEU A 56 25.04 9.42 12.54
CA LEU A 56 26.06 8.41 12.89
C LEU A 56 27.47 8.99 12.89
N GLN A 57 27.76 9.97 12.02
CA GLN A 57 29.05 10.66 12.00
C GLN A 57 29.27 11.54 13.24
N GLN A 58 28.19 11.96 13.89
CA GLN A 58 28.20 12.83 15.07
C GLN A 58 27.96 12.06 16.37
N ALA A 59 27.54 10.80 16.30
CA ALA A 59 27.26 9.96 17.45
C ALA A 59 28.52 9.77 18.32
N SER A 60 28.37 10.06 19.61
CA SER A 60 29.44 10.00 20.61
C SER A 60 29.26 8.85 21.60
N THR A 61 28.06 8.25 21.62
CA THR A 61 27.69 7.17 22.54
C THR A 61 26.99 6.03 21.80
N VAL A 62 27.04 4.83 22.40
CA VAL A 62 26.28 3.67 21.91
C VAL A 62 24.76 3.90 22.02
N GLY A 63 24.31 4.74 22.96
CA GLY A 63 22.89 5.12 23.09
C GLY A 63 22.39 5.84 21.85
N GLU A 64 23.11 6.86 21.39
CA GLU A 64 22.77 7.62 20.17
C GLU A 64 22.75 6.72 18.93
N VAL A 65 23.69 5.78 18.82
CA VAL A 65 23.69 4.78 17.72
C VAL A 65 22.44 3.90 17.76
N ARG A 66 21.97 3.50 18.96
CA ARG A 66 20.73 2.71 19.10
C ARG A 66 19.50 3.53 18.71
N ASP A 67 19.44 4.80 19.12
CA ASP A 67 18.32 5.69 18.78
C ASP A 67 18.26 5.95 17.27
N ILE A 68 19.41 6.10 16.60
CA ILE A 68 19.48 6.20 15.13
C ILE A 68 18.97 4.90 14.48
N ARG A 69 19.46 3.74 14.94
CA ARG A 69 19.01 2.44 14.44
C ARG A 69 17.50 2.28 14.59
N ASP A 70 16.94 2.58 15.77
CA ASP A 70 15.53 2.35 16.06
C ASP A 70 14.62 3.22 15.16
N ARG A 71 15.06 4.44 14.82
CA ARG A 71 14.39 5.29 13.81
C ARG A 71 14.40 4.65 12.42
N VAL A 72 15.57 4.20 11.96
CA VAL A 72 15.69 3.56 10.62
C VAL A 72 14.85 2.29 10.55
N VAL A 73 14.88 1.44 11.59
CA VAL A 73 14.06 0.22 11.67
C VAL A 73 12.58 0.58 11.61
N THR A 74 12.13 1.58 12.37
CA THR A 74 10.72 2.01 12.34
C THR A 74 10.31 2.50 10.95
N ALA A 75 11.12 3.33 10.30
CA ALA A 75 10.82 3.81 8.95
C ALA A 75 10.81 2.67 7.91
N TYR A 76 11.69 1.69 8.07
CA TYR A 76 11.73 0.50 7.22
C TYR A 76 10.47 -0.35 7.40
N ASP A 77 10.07 -0.63 8.65
CA ASP A 77 8.87 -1.43 8.94
C ASP A 77 7.61 -0.76 8.37
N ILE A 78 7.50 0.57 8.45
CA ILE A 78 6.39 1.34 7.84
C ILE A 78 6.41 1.21 6.32
N ALA A 79 7.57 1.38 5.69
CA ALA A 79 7.69 1.23 4.24
C ALA A 79 7.39 -0.20 3.77
N ASN A 80 7.86 -1.21 4.51
CA ASN A 80 7.60 -2.61 4.19
C ASN A 80 6.10 -2.93 4.30
N ALA A 81 5.43 -2.50 5.38
CA ALA A 81 3.99 -2.71 5.53
C ALA A 81 3.20 -2.04 4.39
N ALA A 82 3.56 -0.82 4.00
CA ALA A 82 2.88 -0.14 2.90
C ALA A 82 3.11 -0.83 1.54
N LEU A 83 4.29 -1.43 1.34
CA LEU A 83 4.57 -2.27 0.16
C LEU A 83 3.77 -3.57 0.17
N ASP A 84 3.60 -4.19 1.34
CA ASP A 84 2.80 -5.40 1.50
C ASP A 84 1.32 -5.16 1.14
N GLU A 85 0.75 -4.00 1.49
CA GLU A 85 -0.61 -3.61 1.08
C GLU A 85 -0.73 -3.49 -0.44
N VAL A 86 0.24 -2.86 -1.12
CA VAL A 86 0.26 -2.78 -2.60
C VAL A 86 0.39 -4.16 -3.23
N ALA A 87 1.16 -5.06 -2.62
CA ALA A 87 1.27 -6.43 -3.09
C ALA A 87 -0.04 -7.21 -2.91
N SER A 88 -0.73 -7.00 -1.77
CA SER A 88 -2.05 -7.59 -1.51
C SER A 88 -3.08 -7.11 -2.54
N ASP A 89 -3.16 -5.80 -2.78
CA ASP A 89 -4.08 -5.21 -3.77
C ASP A 89 -3.92 -5.85 -5.15
N ARG A 90 -2.67 -6.03 -5.60
CA ARG A 90 -2.35 -6.65 -6.88
C ARG A 90 -2.74 -8.13 -6.91
N ALA A 91 -2.54 -8.86 -5.81
CA ALA A 91 -2.93 -10.26 -5.70
C ALA A 91 -4.45 -10.42 -5.71
N ASP A 92 -5.15 -9.60 -4.94
CA ASP A 92 -6.61 -9.58 -4.85
C ASP A 92 -7.22 -9.23 -6.21
N ALA A 93 -6.69 -8.24 -6.94
CA ALA A 93 -7.15 -7.90 -8.29
C ALA A 93 -6.99 -9.06 -9.29
N VAL A 94 -5.90 -9.83 -9.21
CA VAL A 94 -5.71 -11.04 -10.04
C VAL A 94 -6.71 -12.13 -9.67
N GLN A 95 -6.97 -12.33 -8.38
CA GLN A 95 -7.94 -13.29 -7.90
C GLN A 95 -9.35 -12.92 -8.38
N GLU A 96 -9.80 -11.69 -8.13
CA GLU A 96 -11.12 -11.19 -8.52
C GLU A 96 -11.35 -11.31 -10.02
N ALA A 97 -10.38 -10.87 -10.85
CA ALA A 97 -10.49 -10.98 -12.30
C ALA A 97 -10.47 -12.44 -12.79
N GLY A 98 -9.74 -13.33 -12.11
CA GLY A 98 -9.73 -14.76 -12.41
C GLY A 98 -11.04 -15.46 -12.04
N GLU A 99 -11.64 -15.07 -10.91
CA GLU A 99 -12.96 -15.53 -10.47
C GLU A 99 -14.04 -15.07 -11.45
N ALA A 100 -14.06 -13.79 -11.83
CA ALA A 100 -14.98 -13.24 -12.82
C ALA A 100 -14.88 -13.94 -14.18
N PHE A 101 -13.65 -14.18 -14.67
CA PHE A 101 -13.45 -14.93 -15.92
C PHE A 101 -13.94 -16.38 -15.81
N THR A 102 -13.73 -17.03 -14.65
CA THR A 102 -14.19 -18.41 -14.42
C THR A 102 -15.72 -18.49 -14.32
N GLU A 103 -16.35 -17.51 -13.68
CA GLU A 103 -17.80 -17.37 -13.61
C GLU A 103 -18.40 -17.16 -15.01
N ALA A 104 -17.84 -16.23 -15.79
CA ALA A 104 -18.27 -15.99 -17.17
C ALA A 104 -18.14 -17.25 -18.06
N LEU A 105 -17.13 -18.09 -17.83
CA LEU A 105 -17.02 -19.40 -18.49
C LEU A 105 -18.13 -20.38 -18.08
N GLY A 106 -18.55 -20.32 -16.81
CA GLY A 106 -19.62 -21.16 -16.27
C GLY A 106 -21.02 -20.73 -16.70
N ASP A 107 -21.21 -19.44 -16.98
CA ASP A 107 -22.48 -18.86 -17.42
C ASP A 107 -22.80 -19.12 -18.90
N VAL A 108 -21.84 -19.60 -19.69
CA VAL A 108 -22.09 -20.01 -21.08
C VAL A 108 -22.86 -21.32 -21.10
N ASP A 109 -24.16 -21.23 -21.39
CA ASP A 109 -25.05 -22.37 -21.59
C ASP A 109 -25.35 -22.65 -23.07
N ASP A 110 -26.10 -23.72 -23.33
CA ASP A 110 -26.49 -24.13 -24.69
C ASP A 110 -27.47 -23.15 -25.38
N GLU A 111 -28.08 -22.23 -24.61
CA GLU A 111 -29.03 -21.22 -25.10
C GLU A 111 -28.36 -19.87 -25.37
N THR A 112 -27.13 -19.68 -24.90
CA THR A 112 -26.35 -18.44 -25.06
C THR A 112 -25.92 -18.27 -26.52
N GLU A 113 -26.21 -17.10 -27.10
CA GLU A 113 -25.75 -16.81 -28.46
C GLU A 113 -24.22 -16.77 -28.52
N ILE A 114 -23.64 -17.44 -29.52
CA ILE A 114 -22.18 -17.59 -29.64
C ILE A 114 -21.45 -16.24 -29.78
N SER A 115 -22.12 -15.19 -30.27
CA SER A 115 -21.55 -13.84 -30.28
C SER A 115 -21.44 -13.25 -28.89
N ASP A 116 -22.48 -13.40 -28.07
CA ASP A 116 -22.57 -12.79 -26.75
C ASP A 116 -21.64 -13.52 -25.77
N ALA A 117 -21.63 -14.86 -25.82
CA ALA A 117 -20.67 -15.68 -25.08
C ALA A 117 -19.23 -15.29 -25.41
N ARG A 118 -18.91 -15.15 -26.70
CA ARG A 118 -17.56 -14.78 -27.13
C ARG A 118 -17.18 -13.38 -26.66
N ASP A 119 -18.04 -12.39 -26.88
CA ASP A 119 -17.70 -11.00 -26.61
C ASP A 119 -17.52 -10.78 -25.09
N GLY A 120 -18.37 -11.38 -24.25
CA GLY A 120 -18.20 -11.38 -22.79
C GLY A 120 -16.93 -12.08 -22.33
N LEU A 121 -16.64 -13.28 -22.86
CA LEU A 121 -15.41 -14.01 -22.49
C LEU A 121 -14.13 -13.29 -22.93
N VAL A 122 -14.15 -12.59 -24.07
CA VAL A 122 -13.00 -11.80 -24.53
C VAL A 122 -12.75 -10.60 -23.61
N GLU A 123 -13.81 -9.95 -23.14
CA GLU A 123 -13.71 -8.84 -22.18
C GLU A 123 -13.12 -9.32 -20.85
N GLU A 124 -13.66 -10.40 -20.28
CA GLU A 124 -13.18 -10.93 -19.00
C GLU A 124 -11.76 -11.52 -19.10
N ALA A 125 -11.43 -12.19 -20.20
CA ALA A 125 -10.07 -12.68 -20.45
C ALA A 125 -9.06 -11.53 -20.54
N LYS A 126 -9.46 -10.40 -21.12
CA LYS A 126 -8.62 -9.20 -21.17
C LYS A 126 -8.45 -8.60 -19.79
N SER A 127 -9.52 -8.46 -19.01
CA SER A 127 -9.48 -7.99 -17.62
C SER A 127 -8.50 -8.82 -16.78
N PHE A 128 -8.60 -10.15 -16.86
CA PHE A 128 -7.69 -11.06 -16.16
C PHE A 128 -6.23 -10.92 -16.63
N GLN A 129 -6.01 -10.78 -17.94
CA GLN A 129 -4.66 -10.58 -18.48
C GLN A 129 -4.05 -9.23 -18.07
N ASP A 130 -4.85 -8.17 -17.99
CA ASP A 130 -4.42 -6.84 -17.54
C ASP A 130 -4.04 -6.87 -16.06
N ALA A 131 -4.88 -7.49 -15.21
CA ALA A 131 -4.59 -7.69 -13.78
C ALA A 131 -3.30 -8.50 -13.56
N ARG A 132 -3.12 -9.60 -14.30
CA ARG A 132 -1.87 -10.38 -14.26
C ARG A 132 -0.67 -9.56 -14.68
N THR A 133 -0.80 -8.75 -15.74
CA THR A 133 0.31 -7.91 -16.23
C THR A 133 0.70 -6.86 -15.20
N ALA A 134 -0.28 -6.23 -14.54
CA ALA A 134 -0.04 -5.28 -13.44
C ALA A 134 0.67 -5.94 -12.24
N ALA A 135 0.25 -7.15 -11.86
CA ALA A 135 0.90 -7.91 -10.79
C ALA A 135 2.35 -8.32 -11.13
N LEU A 136 2.64 -8.58 -12.41
CA LEU A 136 3.95 -9.03 -12.88
C LEU A 136 4.97 -7.91 -13.15
N ALA A 137 4.53 -6.65 -13.25
CA ALA A 137 5.34 -5.52 -13.73
C ALA A 137 6.72 -5.37 -13.06
N ASP A 138 6.87 -5.86 -11.82
CA ASP A 138 8.09 -5.74 -11.01
C ASP A 138 8.69 -7.09 -10.58
N LEU A 139 8.06 -8.23 -10.95
CA LEU A 139 8.43 -9.56 -10.44
C LEU A 139 9.50 -10.28 -11.27
N SER A 140 9.99 -9.68 -12.36
CA SER A 140 10.99 -10.29 -13.27
C SER A 140 10.64 -11.72 -13.70
N CYS A 141 9.35 -12.07 -13.74
CA CYS A 141 8.88 -13.37 -14.16
C CYS A 141 8.89 -13.41 -15.69
N GLU A 142 9.85 -14.14 -16.26
CA GLU A 142 9.95 -14.49 -17.68
C GLU A 142 9.39 -15.89 -17.95
#